data_AF-A0AAV4I2H0-F1
#
_entry.id   AF-A0AAV4I2H0-F1
#
_cell.length_a   1.000
_cell.length_b   1.000
_cell.length_c   1.000
_cell.angle_alpha   90.00
_cell.angle_beta   90.00
_cell.angle_gamma   90.00
#
_symmetry.space_group_name_H-M   'P 1'
#
loop_
_entity.id
_entity.type
_entity.pdbx_description
1 polymer ?
#
loop_
_entity_poly.entity_id
_entity_poly.type
_entity_poly.pdbx_seq_one_letter_code
_entity_poly.pdbx_strand_id
1 'polypeptide(L)'
;MTRNLPPNCEKISNYAMCIATSKSLGREGVVGAQQIGALWRLYPSSQENRIELLTKGIIPEGVLINVSSQNPFLVRGGDGEEIPSTKLTLSDLPLSVANDTVKTALVKKGLKLRSKLKMEGIRDPDGQLTEWLSGRRFVYIDLPKSTIESTLQIGQFKARVYY
;
A
#
# COMPACT_ATOMS: atom_id res chain seq x y z
N MET A 1 -3.37 -6.16 7.14
CA MET A 1 -2.07 -5.96 6.47
C MET A 1 -1.24 -5.00 7.29
N THR A 2 0.02 -5.34 7.56
CA THR A 2 0.92 -4.54 8.38
C THR A 2 1.97 -3.84 7.52
N ARG A 3 2.30 -2.59 7.85
CA ARG A 3 3.32 -1.79 7.16
C ARG A 3 4.52 -1.64 8.09
N ASN A 4 5.70 -2.01 7.59
CA ASN A 4 7.04 -1.84 8.17
C ASN A 4 7.38 -2.70 9.40
N LEU A 5 8.08 -3.81 9.15
CA LEU A 5 8.95 -4.45 10.14
C LEU A 5 10.33 -3.76 10.09
N PRO A 6 11.05 -3.63 11.21
CA PRO A 6 12.36 -2.98 11.25
C PRO A 6 13.40 -3.73 10.40
N PRO A 7 14.43 -3.01 9.86
CA PRO A 7 15.37 -3.54 8.86
C PRO A 7 16.31 -4.65 9.35
N ASN A 8 16.33 -4.96 10.65
CA ASN A 8 17.22 -5.97 11.26
C ASN A 8 16.49 -7.18 11.85
N CYS A 9 15.20 -7.40 11.56
CA CYS A 9 14.59 -8.69 11.87
C CYS A 9 15.19 -9.77 10.96
N GLU A 10 15.76 -10.83 11.54
CA GLU A 10 15.81 -12.13 10.87
C GLU A 10 14.44 -12.40 10.23
N LYS A 11 14.39 -13.02 9.04
CA LYS A 11 13.13 -13.25 8.30
C LYS A 11 12.07 -13.83 9.23
N ILE A 12 11.12 -12.99 9.68
CA ILE A 12 10.05 -13.43 10.57
C ILE A 12 9.32 -14.58 9.87
N SER A 13 9.28 -15.75 10.50
CA SER A 13 8.66 -16.91 9.89
C SER A 13 7.14 -16.80 9.94
N ASN A 14 6.45 -17.51 9.04
CA ASN A 14 4.99 -17.64 9.11
C ASN A 14 4.53 -18.14 10.49
N TYR A 15 5.29 -19.06 11.10
CA TYR A 15 5.02 -19.58 12.43
C TYR A 15 5.11 -18.48 13.50
N ALA A 16 6.20 -17.71 13.51
CA ALA A 16 6.37 -16.60 14.45
C ALA A 16 5.22 -15.57 14.34
N MET A 17 4.78 -15.30 13.11
CA MET A 17 3.66 -14.40 12.87
C MET A 17 2.31 -14.97 13.36
N CYS A 18 2.06 -16.27 13.16
CA CYS A 18 0.89 -16.95 13.73
C CYS A 18 0.88 -16.88 15.27
N ILE A 19 2.03 -17.09 15.91
CA ILE A 19 2.17 -16.98 17.37
C ILE A 19 1.93 -15.54 17.85
N ALA A 20 2.49 -14.55 17.14
CA ALA A 20 2.24 -13.14 17.47
C ALA A 20 0.75 -12.77 17.34
N THR A 21 0.06 -13.33 16.34
CA THR A 21 -1.37 -13.10 16.11
C THR A 21 -2.24 -13.83 17.14
N SER A 22 -1.88 -15.05 17.53
CA SER A 22 -2.64 -15.84 18.51
C SER A 22 -2.54 -15.26 19.93
N LYS A 23 -1.50 -14.48 20.24
CA LYS A 23 -1.45 -13.68 21.47
C LYS A 23 -2.57 -12.63 21.54
N SER A 24 -3.02 -12.12 20.40
CA SER A 24 -4.13 -11.16 20.33
C SER A 24 -5.50 -11.82 20.26
N LEU A 25 -5.63 -12.98 19.59
CA LEU A 25 -6.92 -13.61 19.24
C LEU A 25 -7.20 -14.96 19.91
N GLY A 26 -6.23 -15.51 20.65
CA GLY A 26 -6.23 -16.92 21.02
C GLY A 26 -5.81 -17.84 19.87
N ARG A 27 -5.44 -19.09 20.22
CA ARG A 27 -4.92 -20.07 19.24
C ARG A 27 -5.93 -20.46 18.17
N GLU A 28 -7.19 -20.66 18.56
CA GLU A 28 -8.29 -20.99 17.65
C GLU A 28 -8.74 -19.79 16.80
N GLY A 29 -8.29 -18.59 17.17
CA GLY A 29 -8.57 -17.34 16.46
C GLY A 29 -7.77 -17.18 15.16
N VAL A 30 -6.79 -18.04 14.88
CA VAL A 30 -5.82 -17.90 13.78
C VAL A 30 -5.86 -19.11 12.85
N VAL A 31 -6.15 -18.86 11.57
CA VAL A 31 -6.05 -19.86 10.48
C VAL A 31 -4.63 -19.90 9.92
N GLY A 32 -3.96 -18.75 9.84
CA GLY A 32 -2.58 -18.69 9.36
C GLY A 32 -2.04 -17.27 9.17
N ALA A 33 -0.80 -17.21 8.68
CA ALA A 33 -0.12 -16.00 8.26
C ALA A 33 0.73 -16.28 7.02
N GLN A 34 0.77 -15.31 6.10
CA GLN A 34 1.54 -15.43 4.86
C GLN A 34 2.22 -14.10 4.52
N GLN A 35 3.50 -14.18 4.17
CA GLN A 35 4.22 -13.06 3.59
C GLN A 35 4.03 -13.03 2.06
N ILE A 36 3.61 -11.88 1.52
CA ILE A 36 3.53 -11.62 0.08
C ILE A 36 4.32 -10.33 -0.19
N GLY A 37 5.49 -10.47 -0.81
CA GLY A 37 6.44 -9.37 -0.96
C GLY A 37 6.87 -8.82 0.40
N ALA A 38 6.71 -7.52 0.61
CA ALA A 38 7.03 -6.83 1.87
C ALA A 38 5.88 -6.80 2.89
N LEU A 39 4.76 -7.49 2.62
CA LEU A 39 3.51 -7.34 3.38
C LEU A 39 3.06 -8.68 3.98
N TRP A 40 2.54 -8.62 5.20
CA TRP A 40 1.95 -9.78 5.87
C TRP A 40 0.42 -9.79 5.74
N ARG A 41 -0.11 -10.94 5.34
CA ARG A 41 -1.53 -11.29 5.42
C ARG A 41 -1.75 -12.19 6.63
N LEU A 42 -2.71 -11.81 7.46
CA LEU A 42 -3.14 -12.56 8.64
C LEU A 42 -4.54 -13.09 8.36
N TYR A 43 -4.78 -14.35 8.70
CA TYR A 43 -6.05 -15.04 8.42
C TYR A 43 -6.73 -15.34 9.77
N PRO A 44 -7.54 -14.41 10.31
CA PRO A 44 -8.38 -14.70 11.48
C PRO A 44 -9.48 -15.71 11.12
N SER A 45 -9.90 -16.53 12.08
CA SER A 45 -10.88 -17.61 11.86
C SER A 45 -12.35 -17.15 11.80
N SER A 46 -12.66 -15.94 12.25
CA SER A 46 -14.00 -15.36 12.20
C SER A 46 -13.98 -13.85 11.98
N GLN A 47 -15.16 -13.26 11.72
CA GLN A 47 -15.33 -11.81 11.58
C GLN A 47 -15.07 -11.09 12.90
N GLU A 48 -15.46 -11.67 14.03
CA GLU A 48 -15.20 -11.15 15.38
C GLU A 48 -13.70 -11.10 15.64
N ASN A 49 -12.99 -12.20 15.36
CA ASN A 49 -11.53 -12.27 15.47
C ASN A 49 -10.82 -11.27 14.55
N ARG A 50 -11.40 -11.01 13.37
CA ARG A 50 -10.92 -9.96 12.47
C ARG A 50 -11.07 -8.57 13.08
N ILE A 51 -12.22 -8.25 13.67
CA ILE A 51 -12.46 -6.95 14.31
C ILE A 51 -11.48 -6.76 15.47
N GLU A 52 -11.34 -7.77 16.32
CA GLU A 52 -10.42 -7.74 17.45
C GLU A 52 -8.96 -7.52 17.01
N LEU A 53 -8.53 -8.18 15.95
CA LEU A 53 -7.20 -8.01 15.37
C LEU A 53 -6.94 -6.59 14.86
N LEU A 54 -7.96 -5.99 14.22
CA LEU A 54 -7.88 -4.62 13.70
C LEU A 54 -7.88 -3.58 14.83
N THR A 55 -8.56 -3.87 15.93
CA THR A 55 -8.60 -2.99 17.11
C THR A 55 -7.33 -3.08 17.96
N LYS A 56 -6.82 -4.30 18.20
CA LYS A 56 -5.70 -4.54 19.12
C LYS A 56 -4.32 -4.55 18.45
N GLY A 57 -4.27 -4.89 17.16
CA GLY A 57 -2.99 -5.12 16.46
C GLY A 57 -2.30 -6.41 16.90
N ILE A 58 -1.01 -6.53 16.58
CA ILE A 58 -0.15 -7.66 16.96
C ILE A 58 1.20 -7.17 17.47
N ILE A 59 1.88 -7.99 18.26
CA ILE A 59 3.19 -7.67 18.83
C ILE A 59 4.22 -8.76 18.45
N PRO A 60 4.68 -8.81 17.20
CA PRO A 60 5.84 -9.64 16.83
C PRO A 60 7.12 -9.00 17.41
N GLU A 61 7.95 -9.81 18.05
CA GLU A 61 9.27 -9.41 18.56
C GLU A 61 9.26 -8.14 19.44
N GLY A 62 8.19 -7.93 20.19
CA GLY A 62 8.06 -6.80 21.13
C GLY A 62 7.65 -5.46 20.48
N VAL A 63 7.45 -5.41 19.16
CA VAL A 63 7.01 -4.20 18.47
C VAL A 63 5.51 -4.26 18.22
N LEU A 64 4.75 -3.28 18.73
CA LEU A 64 3.31 -3.17 18.42
C LEU A 64 3.11 -2.73 16.97
N ILE A 65 2.37 -3.54 16.22
CA ILE A 65 2.05 -3.29 14.82
C ILE A 65 0.54 -3.23 14.63
N ASN A 66 0.06 -2.10 14.13
CA ASN A 66 -1.33 -1.92 13.76
C ASN A 66 -1.65 -2.68 12.47
N VAL A 67 -2.71 -3.49 12.52
CA VAL A 67 -3.18 -4.26 11.37
C VAL A 67 -4.22 -3.43 10.63
N SER A 68 -3.99 -3.15 9.34
CA SER A 68 -4.98 -2.48 8.49
C SER A 68 -5.93 -3.49 7.85
N SER A 69 -7.22 -3.15 7.77
CA SER A 69 -8.23 -3.92 7.03
C SER A 69 -8.09 -3.76 5.52
N GLN A 70 -7.39 -2.71 5.07
CA GLN A 70 -7.28 -2.35 3.67
C GLN A 70 -6.20 -3.19 2.98
N ASN A 71 -6.61 -3.86 1.90
CA ASN A 71 -5.66 -4.37 0.93
C ASN A 71 -5.20 -3.17 0.06
N PRO A 72 -3.89 -2.84 0.00
CA PRO A 72 -3.38 -1.72 -0.77
C PRO A 72 -3.56 -1.92 -2.28
N PHE A 73 -3.96 -3.11 -2.73
CA PHE A 73 -4.32 -3.41 -4.12
C PHE A 73 -5.84 -3.38 -4.36
N LEU A 74 -6.66 -3.07 -3.36
CA LEU A 74 -8.11 -2.93 -3.52
C LEU A 74 -8.54 -1.52 -3.08
N VAL A 75 -9.31 -0.84 -3.93
CA VAL A 75 -9.94 0.43 -3.58
C VAL A 75 -11.44 0.20 -3.49
N ARG A 76 -12.10 0.79 -2.50
CA ARG A 76 -13.57 0.73 -2.42
C ARG A 76 -14.20 1.66 -3.44
N GLY A 77 -15.11 1.14 -4.24
CA GLY A 77 -15.98 1.91 -5.13
C GLY A 77 -16.99 2.75 -4.35
N GLY A 78 -17.74 3.60 -5.07
CA GLY A 78 -18.81 4.41 -4.47
C GLY A 78 -20.01 3.59 -3.99
N ASP A 79 -20.12 2.35 -4.46
CA ASP A 79 -21.05 1.29 -4.08
C ASP A 79 -20.56 0.46 -2.89
N GLY A 80 -19.33 0.68 -2.41
CA GLY A 80 -18.72 -0.06 -1.31
C GLY A 80 -18.00 -1.36 -1.72
N GLU A 81 -18.09 -1.76 -3.00
CA GLU A 81 -17.43 -2.96 -3.54
C GLU A 81 -15.91 -2.78 -3.65
N GLU A 82 -15.16 -3.87 -3.44
CA GLU A 82 -13.71 -3.86 -3.56
C GLU A 82 -13.28 -4.01 -5.03
N ILE A 83 -12.62 -3.00 -5.57
CA ILE A 83 -12.18 -2.96 -6.96
C ILE A 83 -10.67 -3.24 -7.04
N PRO A 84 -10.22 -4.26 -7.79
CA PRO A 84 -8.81 -4.51 -8.08
C PRO A 84 -8.11 -3.29 -8.66
N SER A 85 -6.97 -2.95 -8.08
CA SER A 85 -6.19 -1.77 -8.44
C SER A 85 -4.69 -2.00 -8.27
N THR A 86 -3.89 -1.17 -8.95
CA THR A 86 -2.44 -1.09 -8.72
C THR A 86 -2.01 0.35 -8.46
N LYS A 87 -0.88 0.52 -7.76
CA LYS A 87 -0.27 1.83 -7.47
C LYS A 87 0.59 2.22 -8.68
N LEU A 88 0.14 3.19 -9.44
CA LEU A 88 0.96 3.87 -10.43
C LEU A 88 1.80 4.95 -9.73
N THR A 89 3.11 4.94 -9.94
CA THR A 89 4.05 5.94 -9.44
C THR A 89 4.68 6.70 -10.59
N LEU A 90 4.76 8.03 -10.46
CA LEU A 90 5.30 8.96 -11.43
C LEU A 90 6.50 9.69 -10.82
N SER A 91 7.63 9.66 -11.52
CA SER A 91 8.88 10.33 -11.11
C SER A 91 9.34 11.33 -12.18
N ASP A 92 10.37 12.12 -11.85
CA ASP A 92 10.99 13.14 -12.71
C ASP A 92 10.06 14.28 -13.11
N LEU A 93 9.17 14.67 -12.20
CA LEU A 93 8.28 15.81 -12.38
C LEU A 93 8.61 16.88 -11.32
N PRO A 94 8.90 18.13 -11.73
CA PRO A 94 9.08 19.24 -10.80
C PRO A 94 7.87 19.41 -9.88
N LEU A 95 8.10 19.91 -8.66
CA LEU A 95 7.02 20.18 -7.70
C LEU A 95 6.01 21.22 -8.22
N SER A 96 6.45 22.10 -9.13
CA SER A 96 5.61 23.10 -9.79
C SER A 96 4.54 22.52 -10.73
N VAL A 97 4.67 21.26 -11.16
CA VAL A 97 3.65 20.62 -12.00
C VAL A 97 2.42 20.29 -11.16
N ALA A 98 1.29 20.89 -11.49
CA ALA A 98 0.03 20.66 -10.80
C ALA A 98 -0.48 19.22 -10.97
N ASN A 99 -1.09 18.66 -9.93
CA ASN A 99 -1.67 17.32 -9.97
C ASN A 99 -2.79 17.19 -11.01
N ASP A 100 -3.51 18.26 -11.32
CA ASP A 100 -4.56 18.26 -12.35
C ASP A 100 -4.00 18.12 -13.77
N THR A 101 -2.82 18.67 -14.03
CA THR A 101 -2.10 18.48 -15.30
C THR A 101 -1.71 17.02 -15.48
N VAL A 102 -1.17 16.40 -14.42
CA VAL A 102 -0.82 14.97 -14.40
C VAL A 102 -2.05 14.10 -14.59
N LYS A 103 -3.12 14.39 -13.84
CA LYS A 103 -4.42 13.68 -13.93
C LYS A 103 -4.94 13.69 -15.37
N THR A 104 -4.96 14.87 -16.00
CA THR A 104 -5.42 15.02 -17.38
C THR A 104 -4.60 14.17 -18.36
N ALA A 105 -3.27 14.14 -18.20
CA ALA A 105 -2.39 13.33 -19.04
C ALA A 105 -2.64 11.82 -18.89
N LEU A 106 -2.84 11.32 -17.67
CA LEU A 106 -3.13 9.90 -17.42
C LEU A 106 -4.48 9.48 -18.00
N VAL A 107 -5.51 10.31 -17.84
CA VAL A 107 -6.85 10.03 -18.40
C VAL A 107 -6.81 10.03 -19.93
N LYS A 108 -6.07 10.95 -20.56
CA LYS A 108 -5.85 10.94 -22.02
C LYS A 108 -5.16 9.67 -22.53
N LYS A 109 -4.36 9.01 -21.68
CA LYS A 109 -3.74 7.71 -21.97
C LYS A 109 -4.67 6.51 -21.67
N GLY A 110 -5.94 6.77 -21.38
CA GLY A 110 -6.95 5.72 -21.15
C GLY A 110 -6.90 5.11 -19.74
N LEU A 111 -6.13 5.68 -18.82
CA LEU A 111 -6.03 5.16 -17.45
C LEU A 111 -7.21 5.64 -16.60
N LYS A 112 -7.89 4.69 -15.93
CA LYS A 112 -8.97 4.99 -15.00
C LYS A 112 -8.43 5.10 -13.58
N LEU A 113 -8.45 6.32 -13.05
CA LEU A 113 -7.96 6.62 -11.70
C LEU A 113 -9.01 6.23 -10.65
N ARG A 114 -8.56 5.56 -9.59
CA ARG A 114 -9.36 5.12 -8.43
C ARG A 114 -9.04 5.87 -7.15
N SER A 115 -8.00 6.70 -7.15
CA SER A 115 -7.74 7.64 -6.08
C SER A 115 -7.45 9.03 -6.63
N LYS A 116 -7.45 10.04 -5.74
CA LYS A 116 -6.79 11.32 -6.00
C LYS A 116 -5.29 11.06 -6.20
N LEU A 117 -4.66 11.89 -7.02
CA LEU A 117 -3.21 11.93 -7.17
C LEU A 117 -2.60 12.49 -5.87
N LYS A 118 -1.60 11.82 -5.32
CA LYS A 118 -0.95 12.22 -4.06
C LYS A 118 0.54 12.44 -4.30
N MET A 119 1.10 13.47 -3.66
CA MET A 119 2.54 13.64 -3.56
C MET A 119 3.10 12.63 -2.55
N GLU A 120 4.28 12.07 -2.84
CA GLU A 120 4.99 11.18 -1.92
C GLU A 120 6.00 11.98 -1.10
N GLY A 121 5.98 11.79 0.22
CA GLY A 121 6.98 12.37 1.12
C GLY A 121 8.32 11.66 1.01
N ILE A 122 9.40 12.40 1.25
CA ILE A 122 10.74 11.84 1.47
C ILE A 122 10.69 10.95 2.70
N ARG A 123 11.43 9.84 2.67
CA ARG A 123 11.63 9.02 3.86
C ARG A 123 12.91 9.44 4.58
N ASP A 124 12.86 9.50 5.89
CA ASP A 124 14.06 9.67 6.71
C ASP A 124 14.95 8.40 6.64
N PRO A 125 16.17 8.44 7.21
CA PRO A 125 17.06 7.28 7.23
C PRO A 125 16.45 6.03 7.90
N ASP A 126 15.51 6.21 8.83
CA ASP A 126 14.81 5.14 9.54
C ASP A 126 13.57 4.63 8.77
N GLY A 127 13.30 5.20 7.59
CA GLY A 127 12.23 4.80 6.68
C GLY A 127 10.86 5.40 7.00
N GLN A 128 10.75 6.35 7.94
CA GLN A 128 9.49 7.05 8.23
C GLN A 128 9.21 8.14 7.19
N LEU A 129 7.92 8.43 6.96
CA LEU A 129 7.52 9.49 6.03
C LEU A 129 7.71 10.86 6.69
N THR A 130 8.45 11.73 6.03
CA THR A 130 8.61 13.14 6.40
C THR A 130 7.56 14.01 5.71
N GLU A 131 7.44 15.26 6.15
CA GLU A 131 6.60 16.29 5.50
C GLU A 131 7.21 16.81 4.19
N TRP A 132 8.50 16.59 3.96
CA TRP A 132 9.20 17.05 2.76
C TRP A 132 8.80 16.23 1.54
N LEU A 133 8.58 16.88 0.40
CA LEU A 133 8.12 16.22 -0.82
C LEU A 133 9.28 15.62 -1.62
N SER A 134 9.12 14.40 -2.10
CA SER A 134 10.14 13.69 -2.88
C SER A 134 10.16 14.05 -4.38
N GLY A 135 9.21 14.86 -4.83
CA GLY A 135 8.95 15.09 -6.27
C GLY A 135 8.19 13.94 -6.96
N ARG A 136 8.05 12.78 -6.30
CA ARG A 136 7.25 11.67 -6.81
C ARG A 136 5.78 11.87 -6.51
N ARG A 137 4.96 11.34 -7.41
CA ARG A 137 3.50 11.30 -7.28
C ARG A 137 3.04 9.87 -7.41
N PHE A 138 1.94 9.53 -6.76
CA PHE A 138 1.30 8.25 -6.95
C PHE A 138 -0.21 8.35 -7.02
N VAL A 139 -0.82 7.37 -7.68
CA VAL A 139 -2.27 7.23 -7.83
C VAL A 139 -2.62 5.75 -7.96
N TYR A 140 -3.76 5.36 -7.41
CA TYR A 140 -4.30 4.03 -7.65
C TYR A 140 -5.11 4.05 -8.93
N ILE A 141 -4.88 3.07 -9.79
CA ILE A 141 -5.57 2.89 -11.06
C ILE A 141 -6.21 1.51 -11.12
N ASP A 142 -7.17 1.32 -12.03
CA ASP A 142 -7.60 -0.03 -12.41
C ASP A 142 -6.40 -0.86 -12.88
N LEU A 143 -6.50 -2.18 -12.73
CA LEU A 143 -5.51 -3.08 -13.32
C LEU A 143 -5.41 -2.81 -14.83
N PRO A 144 -4.22 -2.39 -15.31
CA PRO A 144 -4.07 -2.01 -16.70
C PRO A 144 -4.25 -3.25 -17.60
N LYS A 145 -5.08 -3.13 -18.64
CA LYS A 145 -5.35 -4.21 -19.60
C LYS A 145 -4.18 -4.44 -20.57
N SER A 146 -3.29 -3.46 -20.68
CA SER A 146 -2.12 -3.45 -21.54
C SER A 146 -0.95 -2.79 -20.82
N THR A 147 0.27 -3.07 -21.25
CA THR A 147 1.47 -2.49 -20.66
C THR A 147 1.42 -0.96 -20.73
N ILE A 148 1.67 -0.31 -19.59
CA ILE A 148 1.79 1.15 -19.53
C ILE A 148 3.19 1.54 -19.99
N GLU A 149 3.29 2.56 -20.85
CA GLU A 149 4.57 3.13 -21.27
C GLU A 149 5.40 3.53 -20.04
N SER A 150 6.68 3.13 -20.02
CA SER A 150 7.62 3.44 -18.93
C SER A 150 7.93 4.94 -18.79
N THR A 151 7.55 5.74 -19.79
CA THR A 151 7.65 7.19 -19.76
C THR A 151 6.42 7.86 -20.35
N LEU A 152 6.00 8.98 -19.78
CA LEU A 152 4.84 9.76 -20.24
C LEU A 152 5.19 11.24 -20.38
N GLN A 153 4.74 11.86 -21.48
CA GLN A 153 4.82 13.31 -21.65
C GLN A 153 3.70 14.00 -20.85
N ILE A 154 4.08 14.92 -19.97
CA ILE A 154 3.18 15.71 -19.13
C ILE A 154 3.54 17.19 -19.28
N GLY A 155 2.76 17.90 -20.09
CA GLY A 155 3.12 19.26 -20.51
C GLY A 155 4.46 19.24 -21.24
N GLN A 156 5.43 20.00 -20.74
CA GLN A 156 6.80 20.04 -21.26
C GLN A 156 7.75 19.01 -20.64
N PHE A 157 7.31 18.28 -19.61
CA PHE A 157 8.17 17.36 -18.87
C PHE A 157 7.91 15.90 -19.26
N LYS A 158 8.96 15.08 -19.21
CA LYS A 158 8.86 13.64 -19.42
C LYS A 158 8.97 12.93 -18.07
N ALA A 159 7.86 12.32 -17.63
CA ALA A 159 7.80 11.56 -16.40
C ALA A 159 8.20 10.10 -16.62
N ARG A 160 8.87 9.49 -15.64
CA ARG A 160 9.03 8.02 -15.57
C ARG A 160 7.86 7.40 -14.81
N VAL A 161 7.42 6.22 -15.26
CA VAL A 161 6.24 5.52 -14.77
C VAL A 161 6.63 4.13 -14.24
N TYR A 162 6.05 3.77 -13.09
CA TYR A 162 6.23 2.48 -12.41
C TYR A 162 4.86 1.98 -11.93
N TYR A 163 4.56 0.68 -12.03
CA TYR A 163 3.32 0.09 -11.51
C TYR A 163 3.47 -1.39 -11.14
#